data_AF-A0A919AH28-F1
#
_entry.id   AF-A0A919AH28-F1
#
_cell.length_a   1.000
_cell.length_b   1.000
_cell.length_c   1.000
_cell.angle_alpha   90.00
_cell.angle_beta   90.00
_cell.angle_gamma   90.00
#
_symmetry.space_group_name_H-M   'P 1'
#
loop_
_entity.id
_entity.type
_entity.pdbx_description
1 polymer ?
#
loop_
_entity_poly.entity_id
_entity_poly.type
_entity_poly.pdbx_seq_one_letter_code
_entity_poly.pdbx_strand_id
1 'polypeptide(L)'
;MRTQLDVVADMLGRQFPQVRKMLLDAATDITAFADFPPAHWKKIWSTNPLERLNREIKRRTDVVHVFPDPAARERPAAAVLAELHDEWQVFDRRYFSEGSMAELLNPKPAEEDRQLPPPEPNQLGQ
;
A
#
# COMPACT_ATOMS: atom_id res chain seq x y z
N MET A 1 6.35 2.73 -14.70
CA MET A 1 6.66 2.61 -13.25
C MET A 1 8.06 2.06 -12.97
N ARG A 2 8.46 0.91 -13.55
CA ARG A 2 9.80 0.33 -13.34
C ARG A 2 10.95 1.30 -13.71
N THR A 3 10.84 2.01 -14.83
CA THR A 3 11.81 3.06 -15.21
C THR A 3 11.86 4.23 -14.23
N GLN A 4 10.73 4.56 -13.57
CA GLN A 4 10.69 5.64 -12.58
C GLN A 4 11.45 5.24 -11.31
N LEU A 5 11.45 3.95 -10.95
CA LEU A 5 12.22 3.44 -9.83
C LEU A 5 13.72 3.65 -10.06
N ASP A 6 14.23 3.35 -11.26
CA ASP A 6 15.64 3.52 -11.60
C ASP A 6 16.07 4.99 -11.43
N VAL A 7 15.25 5.92 -11.92
CA VAL A 7 15.49 7.37 -11.77
C VAL A 7 15.56 7.78 -10.31
N VAL A 8 14.61 7.33 -9.48
CA VAL A 8 14.58 7.64 -8.04
C VAL A 8 15.76 7.01 -7.31
N ALA A 9 16.11 5.76 -7.63
CA ALA A 9 17.22 5.04 -7.03
C ALA A 9 18.56 5.72 -7.34
N ASP A 10 18.75 6.21 -8.56
CA ASP A 10 19.95 6.94 -8.95
C ASP A 10 20.01 8.34 -8.33
N MET A 11 18.88 9.05 -8.20
CA MET A 11 18.81 10.34 -7.51
C MET A 11 19.21 10.21 -6.03
N LEU A 12 18.60 9.27 -5.30
CA LEU A 12 18.88 9.03 -3.88
C LEU A 12 20.27 8.41 -3.67
N GLY A 13 20.73 7.60 -4.62
CA GLY A 13 22.03 6.92 -4.55
C GLY A 13 23.23 7.85 -4.55
N ARG A 14 23.08 9.09 -5.04
CA ARG A 14 24.15 10.11 -4.97
C ARG A 14 24.56 10.46 -3.54
N GLN A 15 23.59 10.46 -2.62
CA GLN A 15 23.83 10.77 -1.21
C GLN A 15 23.80 9.52 -0.32
N PHE A 16 23.02 8.51 -0.71
CA PHE A 16 22.80 7.30 0.09
C PHE A 16 22.98 6.03 -0.77
N PRO A 17 24.22 5.57 -1.00
CA PRO A 17 24.48 4.39 -1.83
C PRO A 17 23.78 3.11 -1.34
N GLN A 18 23.62 2.98 -0.02
CA GLN A 18 22.91 1.85 0.59
C GLN A 18 21.41 1.82 0.23
N VAL A 19 20.77 3.00 0.16
CA VAL A 19 19.35 3.12 -0.20
C VAL A 19 19.15 2.73 -1.66
N ARG A 20 20.04 3.15 -2.55
CA ARG A 20 20.01 2.72 -3.96
C ARG A 20 20.06 1.21 -4.09
N LYS A 21 21.01 0.56 -3.41
CA LYS A 21 21.10 -0.90 -3.40
C LYS A 21 19.80 -1.54 -2.91
N MET A 22 19.28 -1.09 -1.77
CA MET A 22 18.03 -1.61 -1.19
C MET A 22 16.83 -1.47 -2.14
N LEU A 23 16.70 -0.33 -2.83
CA LEU A 23 15.61 -0.09 -3.78
C LEU A 23 15.70 -1.01 -5.01
N LEU A 24 16.90 -1.22 -5.54
CA LEU A 24 17.12 -2.10 -6.69
C LEU A 24 16.94 -3.57 -6.33
N ASP A 25 17.42 -3.98 -5.15
CA ASP A 25 17.24 -5.35 -4.64
C ASP A 25 15.73 -5.66 -4.43
N ALA A 26 14.93 -4.67 -4.03
CA ALA A 26 13.48 -4.80 -3.81
C ALA A 26 12.62 -4.41 -5.03
N ALA A 27 13.21 -4.18 -6.20
CA ALA A 27 12.53 -3.57 -7.35
C ALA A 27 11.28 -4.33 -7.79
N THR A 28 11.34 -5.66 -7.80
CA THR A 28 10.19 -6.50 -8.15
C THR A 28 9.05 -6.31 -7.16
N ASP A 29 9.34 -6.32 -5.86
CA ASP A 29 8.33 -6.26 -4.80
C ASP A 29 7.62 -4.90 -4.77
N ILE A 30 8.39 -3.81 -4.86
CA ILE A 30 7.84 -2.45 -4.75
C ILE A 30 7.16 -1.98 -6.04
N THR A 31 7.37 -2.67 -7.16
CA THR A 31 6.69 -2.37 -8.44
C THR A 31 5.62 -3.38 -8.82
N ALA A 32 5.40 -4.45 -8.04
CA ALA A 32 4.43 -5.51 -8.33
C ALA A 32 2.99 -4.98 -8.52
N PHE A 33 2.62 -3.90 -7.84
CA PHE A 33 1.29 -3.28 -8.01
C PHE A 33 1.06 -2.75 -9.43
N ALA A 34 2.12 -2.47 -10.19
CA ALA A 34 2.02 -1.96 -11.56
C ALA A 34 1.52 -3.03 -12.54
N ASP A 35 1.46 -4.30 -12.13
CA ASP A 35 0.86 -5.38 -12.91
C ASP A 35 -0.68 -5.37 -12.81
N PHE A 36 -1.26 -4.54 -11.93
CA PHE A 36 -2.71 -4.32 -11.82
C PHE A 36 -3.17 -3.10 -12.64
N PRO A 37 -4.47 -3.00 -12.99
CA PRO A 37 -5.03 -1.80 -13.61
C PRO A 37 -4.71 -0.52 -12.80
N PRO A 38 -4.46 0.64 -13.45
CA PRO A 38 -4.12 1.89 -12.76
C PRO A 38 -5.15 2.33 -11.70
N ALA A 39 -6.42 1.97 -11.89
CA ALA A 39 -7.49 2.20 -10.91
C ALA A 39 -7.26 1.50 -9.55
N HIS A 40 -6.43 0.45 -9.53
CA HIS A 40 -6.11 -0.34 -8.33
C HIS A 40 -4.86 0.13 -7.62
N TRP A 41 -3.92 0.80 -8.31
CA TRP A 41 -2.62 1.15 -7.76
C TRP A 41 -2.74 1.87 -6.41
N LYS A 42 -3.63 2.89 -6.34
CA LYS A 42 -3.81 3.67 -5.12
C LYS A 42 -4.29 2.83 -3.92
N LYS A 43 -5.02 1.75 -4.18
CA LYS A 43 -5.53 0.86 -3.14
C LYS A 43 -4.47 -0.16 -2.71
N ILE A 44 -3.65 -0.64 -3.64
CA ILE A 44 -2.62 -1.65 -3.38
C ILE A 44 -1.44 -1.05 -2.60
N TRP A 45 -0.94 0.12 -3.02
CA TRP A 45 0.24 0.73 -2.39
C TRP A 45 -0.06 1.46 -1.06
N SER A 46 -1.33 1.59 -0.66
CA SER A 46 -1.72 2.38 0.51
C SER A 46 -1.63 1.54 1.78
N THR A 47 -0.91 2.04 2.77
CA THR A 47 -0.78 1.43 4.10
C THR A 47 -1.93 1.79 5.03
N ASN A 48 -2.86 2.68 4.64
CA ASN A 48 -3.92 3.19 5.51
C ASN A 48 -4.78 2.09 6.16
N PRO A 49 -5.25 1.04 5.43
CA PRO A 49 -6.04 -0.02 6.06
C PRO A 49 -5.24 -0.81 7.09
N LEU A 50 -3.97 -1.11 6.78
CA LEU A 50 -3.06 -1.81 7.69
C LEU A 50 -2.74 -0.99 8.93
N GLU A 51 -2.48 0.31 8.77
CA GLU A 51 -2.24 1.23 9.87
C GLU A 51 -3.48 1.38 10.77
N ARG A 52 -4.68 1.46 10.20
CA ARG A 52 -5.94 1.49 10.96
C ARG A 52 -6.12 0.20 11.77
N LEU A 53 -5.89 -0.96 11.14
CA LEU A 53 -5.95 -2.27 11.81
C LEU A 53 -4.93 -2.35 12.96
N ASN A 54 -3.67 -2.01 12.70
CA ASN A 54 -2.60 -2.04 13.71
C ASN A 54 -2.89 -1.09 14.88
N ARG A 55 -3.45 0.09 14.61
CA ARG A 55 -3.84 1.05 15.64
C ARG A 55 -4.96 0.49 16.52
N GLU A 56 -5.93 -0.20 15.92
CA GLU A 56 -7.05 -0.78 16.66
C GLU A 56 -6.63 -1.98 17.50
N ILE A 57 -5.77 -2.86 16.96
CA ILE A 57 -5.15 -3.95 17.73
C ILE A 57 -4.42 -3.38 18.93
N LYS A 58 -3.54 -2.39 18.71
CA LYS A 58 -2.78 -1.73 19.78
C LYS A 58 -3.71 -1.15 20.84
N ARG A 59 -4.74 -0.39 20.43
CA ARG A 59 -5.71 0.23 21.35
C ARG A 59 -6.40 -0.81 22.25
N ARG A 60 -6.76 -1.98 21.73
CA ARG A 60 -7.44 -3.03 22.52
C ARG A 60 -6.49 -3.82 23.41
N THR A 61 -5.23 -3.95 23.00
CA THR A 61 -4.22 -4.57 23.85
C THR A 61 -3.72 -3.62 24.95
N ASP A 62 -3.71 -2.30 24.72
CA ASP A 62 -3.19 -1.31 25.67
C ASP A 62 -3.99 -1.24 26.99
N VAL A 63 -5.25 -1.68 27.00
CA VAL A 63 -6.08 -1.78 28.21
C VAL A 63 -5.63 -2.91 29.14
N VAL A 64 -4.95 -3.94 28.60
CA VAL A 64 -4.46 -5.09 29.35
C VAL A 64 -2.96 -4.97 29.53
N HIS A 65 -2.52 -4.57 30.72
CA HIS A 65 -1.09 -4.36 30.99
C HIS A 65 -0.26 -5.66 31.01
N VAL A 66 -0.85 -6.78 31.42
CA VAL A 66 -0.18 -8.10 31.46
C VAL A 66 -1.18 -9.18 31.06
N PHE A 67 -0.81 -10.01 30.08
CA PHE A 67 -1.62 -11.16 29.66
C PHE A 67 -1.23 -12.42 30.43
N PRO A 68 -2.20 -13.27 30.81
CA PRO A 68 -1.93 -14.50 31.56
C PRO A 68 -1.24 -15.59 30.72
N ASP A 69 -1.44 -15.57 29.41
CA ASP A 69 -0.88 -16.54 28.46
C ASP A 69 -0.83 -15.96 27.02
N PRO A 70 -0.08 -16.56 26.09
CA PRO A 70 0.00 -16.09 24.70
C PRO A 70 -1.34 -16.09 23.96
N ALA A 71 -2.21 -17.08 24.18
CA ALA A 71 -3.51 -17.13 23.52
C ALA A 71 -4.43 -15.99 23.98
N ALA A 72 -4.31 -15.56 25.24
CA ALA A 72 -5.02 -14.38 25.74
C ALA A 72 -4.61 -13.08 25.02
N ARG A 73 -3.35 -12.96 24.59
CA ARG A 73 -2.86 -11.82 23.79
C ARG A 73 -3.40 -11.86 22.36
N GLU A 74 -3.60 -13.04 21.80
CA GLU A 74 -4.10 -13.21 20.42
C GLU A 74 -5.60 -12.90 20.29
N ARG A 75 -6.39 -13.17 21.34
CA ARG A 75 -7.86 -12.97 21.33
C ARG A 75 -8.29 -11.54 20.92
N PRO A 76 -7.72 -10.44 21.47
CA PRO A 76 -8.04 -9.09 21.00
C PRO A 76 -7.74 -8.88 19.52
N ALA A 77 -6.62 -9.40 19.01
CA ALA A 77 -6.27 -9.27 17.60
C ALA A 77 -7.26 -10.06 16.72
N ALA A 78 -7.60 -11.29 17.11
CA ALA A 78 -8.59 -12.10 16.40
C ALA A 78 -9.98 -11.44 16.39
N ALA A 79 -10.40 -10.81 17.49
CA ALA A 79 -11.67 -10.07 17.55
C ALA A 79 -11.68 -8.88 16.57
N VAL A 80 -10.60 -8.09 16.49
CA VAL A 80 -10.50 -6.98 15.53
C VAL A 80 -10.52 -7.50 14.09
N LEU A 81 -9.85 -8.61 13.81
CA LEU A 81 -9.85 -9.23 12.48
C LEU A 81 -11.24 -9.75 12.09
N ALA A 82 -11.98 -10.35 13.02
CA ALA A 82 -13.36 -10.78 12.80
C ALA A 82 -14.28 -9.59 12.50
N GLU A 83 -14.18 -8.51 13.27
CA GLU A 83 -14.95 -7.29 13.02
C GLU A 83 -14.62 -6.65 11.67
N LEU A 84 -13.34 -6.62 11.28
CA LEU A 84 -12.93 -6.12 9.97
C LEU A 84 -13.47 -7.02 8.84
N HIS A 85 -13.47 -8.33 9.05
CA HIS A 85 -14.05 -9.27 8.10
C HIS A 85 -15.55 -9.02 7.92
N ASP A 86 -16.28 -8.86 9.02
CA ASP A 86 -17.71 -8.55 8.99
C ASP A 86 -17.98 -7.21 8.30
N GLU A 87 -17.18 -6.18 8.59
CA GLU A 87 -17.23 -4.87 7.90
C GLU A 87 -17.08 -5.06 6.38
N TRP A 88 -16.12 -5.89 5.94
CA TRP A 88 -15.88 -6.16 4.52
C TRP A 88 -16.97 -6.98 3.83
N GLN A 89 -17.66 -7.86 4.55
CA GLN A 89 -18.79 -8.61 4.00
C GLN A 89 -20.01 -7.71 3.75
N VAL A 90 -20.22 -6.69 4.59
CA VAL A 90 -21.40 -5.82 4.53
C VAL A 90 -21.18 -4.58 3.65
N PHE A 91 -19.94 -4.20 3.36
CA PHE A 91 -19.64 -2.98 2.61
C PHE A 91 -20.11 -3.03 1.14
N ASP A 92 -21.05 -2.15 0.78
CA ASP A 92 -21.55 -1.97 -0.60
C ASP A 92 -20.43 -1.62 -1.61
N ARG A 93 -19.36 -0.98 -1.14
CA ARG A 93 -18.16 -0.66 -1.95
C ARG A 93 -17.02 -1.60 -1.59
N ARG A 94 -17.02 -2.78 -2.20
CA ARG A 94 -15.87 -3.71 -2.13
C ARG A 94 -14.58 -2.97 -2.48
N TYR A 95 -13.52 -3.19 -1.68
CA TYR A 95 -12.20 -2.59 -1.92
C TYR A 95 -11.73 -2.88 -3.36
N PHE A 96 -11.94 -4.10 -3.84
CA PHE A 96 -11.87 -4.46 -5.26
C PHE A 96 -13.20 -5.10 -5.67
N SER A 97 -13.92 -4.47 -6.60
CA SER A 97 -15.16 -5.05 -7.13
C SER A 97 -14.85 -6.16 -8.12
N GLU A 98 -15.75 -7.13 -8.26
CA GLU A 98 -15.62 -8.21 -9.26
C GLU A 98 -15.44 -7.65 -10.67
N GLY A 99 -16.23 -6.64 -11.04
CA GLY A 99 -16.11 -5.99 -12.34
C GLY A 99 -14.76 -5.30 -12.57
N SER A 100 -14.14 -4.76 -11.51
CA SER A 100 -12.81 -4.15 -11.61
C SER A 100 -11.69 -5.18 -11.60
N MET A 101 -11.87 -6.32 -10.92
CA MET A 101 -10.93 -7.46 -10.97
C MET A 101 -10.99 -8.21 -12.31
N ALA A 102 -12.15 -8.22 -12.97
CA ALA A 102 -12.30 -8.82 -14.30
C ALA A 102 -11.40 -8.17 -15.37
N GLU A 103 -11.01 -6.91 -15.17
CA GLU A 103 -10.06 -6.19 -16.05
C GLU A 103 -8.65 -6.81 -16.04
N LEU A 104 -8.31 -7.63 -15.04
CA LEU A 104 -7.06 -8.42 -15.05
C LEU A 104 -7.06 -9.51 -16.12
N LEU A 105 -8.23 -10.09 -16.40
CA LEU A 105 -8.41 -11.15 -17.39
C LEU A 105 -8.73 -10.59 -18.78
N ASN A 106 -9.31 -9.39 -18.82
CA ASN A 106 -9.73 -8.72 -20.04
C ASN A 106 -9.33 -7.24 -19.99
N PRO A 107 -8.03 -6.92 -20.18
CA PRO A 107 -7.53 -5.57 -20.04
C PRO A 107 -8.17 -4.66 -21.09
N LYS A 108 -8.77 -3.56 -20.64
CA LYS A 108 -9.17 -2.47 -21.53
C LYS A 108 -7.90 -1.86 -22.16
N PRO A 109 -7.95 -1.36 -23.41
CA PRO A 109 -6.83 -0.63 -23.99
C PRO A 109 -6.41 0.48 -23.02
N ALA A 110 -5.10 0.55 -22.72
CA ALA A 110 -4.57 1.50 -21.75
C ALA A 110 -4.97 2.92 -22.15
N GLU A 111 -5.78 3.59 -21.34
CA GLU A 111 -5.83 5.06 -21.36
C GLU A 111 -4.42 5.53 -21.00
N GLU A 112 -3.79 6.25 -21.94
CA GLU A 112 -2.42 6.73 -21.86
C GLU A 112 -2.10 7.26 -20.47
N ASP A 113 -0.97 6.80 -19.94
CA ASP A 113 -0.39 7.20 -18.67
C ASP A 113 -0.62 8.70 -18.48
N ARG A 114 -1.33 9.07 -17.41
CA ARG A 114 -1.42 10.46 -16.94
C ARG A 114 0.01 10.88 -16.61
N GLN A 115 0.71 11.41 -17.60
CA GLN A 115 2.02 12.00 -17.49
C GLN A 115 1.90 13.05 -16.37
N LEU A 116 2.50 12.77 -15.22
CA LEU A 116 2.69 13.80 -14.21
C LEU A 116 3.45 14.94 -14.93
N PRO A 117 2.91 16.17 -14.91
CA PRO A 117 3.62 17.28 -15.51
C PRO A 117 5.02 17.35 -14.88
N PRO A 118 6.07 17.63 -15.67
CA PRO A 118 7.43 17.75 -15.13
C PRO A 118 7.41 18.75 -13.97
N PRO A 119 8.14 18.47 -12.87
CA PRO A 119 8.13 19.34 -11.70
C PRO A 119 8.54 20.75 -12.12
N GLU A 120 7.70 21.74 -11.82
CA GLU A 120 7.99 23.13 -12.14
C GLU A 120 9.30 23.57 -11.47
N PRO A 121 10.19 24.30 -12.17
CA PRO A 121 11.37 24.87 -11.56
C PRO A 121 10.96 25.85 -10.45
N ASN A 122 11.46 25.62 -9.24
CA ASN A 122 11.37 26.48 -8.04
C ASN A 122 11.05 27.96 -8.34
N GLN A 123 9.83 28.40 -8.03
CA GLN A 123 9.49 29.83 -7.91
C GLN A 123 9.88 30.38 -6.53
N LEU A 124 11.16 30.33 -6.20
CA LEU A 124 11.73 31.06 -5.06
C LEU A 124 12.69 32.12 -5.62
N GLY A 125 12.17 33.33 -5.83
CA GLY A 125 12.97 34.47 -6.25
C GLY A 125 12.19 35.57 -6.97
N GLN A 126 11.26 36.22 -6.26
CA GLN A 126 10.98 37.66 -6.36
C GLN A 126 10.66 38.14 -4.94
#